data_AF-A0A432SYZ1-F1
#
_entry.id   AF-A0A432SYZ1-F1
#
_cell.length_a   1.000
_cell.length_b   1.000
_cell.length_c   1.000
_cell.angle_alpha   90.00
_cell.angle_beta   90.00
_cell.angle_gamma   90.00
#
_symmetry.space_group_name_H-M   'P 1'
#
loop_
_entity.id
_entity.type
_entity.pdbx_description
1 polymer ?
#
loop_
_entity_poly.entity_id
_entity_poly.type
_entity_poly.pdbx_seq_one_letter_code
_entity_poly.pdbx_strand_id
1 'polypeptide(L)'
;MTAPQTKRMSVDEAIKLIETADLKTLGKMALDRKKQMHPKGITTFVVDRNINYTNICWVDCKFCAFYTHEKKEDAYILSFEEIDQKIDELLAIGGTQILFQGGVHPKLEIEWYEDLVEHISNKYPQVTIHGFSSIEIDYIANRSKISIREVLSRLKAKGLSSIPGAGAEILSDRVRDIIAPKKHDKDQWLEVHRQAHKLGIKSTATMMYGTVETIREIVEHWDYVRKLQDETGGFRAFIMWSYQSDYTQLKRELPTLTKTTPNQYLRYLAVARLFLDNVPNIQ
;
A
#
# COMPACT_ATOMS: atom_id res chain seq x y z
N MET A 1 -10.68 21.04 -30.46
CA MET A 1 -11.73 21.20 -29.43
C MET A 1 -11.14 20.72 -28.12
N THR A 2 -10.79 21.64 -27.24
CA THR A 2 -10.34 21.32 -25.87
C THR A 2 -11.50 20.67 -25.13
N ALA A 3 -11.30 19.46 -24.60
CA ALA A 3 -12.29 18.81 -23.76
C ALA A 3 -12.68 19.77 -22.60
N PRO A 4 -13.97 19.88 -22.24
CA PRO A 4 -14.39 20.74 -21.13
C PRO A 4 -13.59 20.35 -19.89
N GLN A 5 -12.92 21.33 -19.30
CA GLN A 5 -12.08 21.16 -18.12
C GLN A 5 -13.00 20.83 -16.95
N THR A 6 -13.22 19.54 -16.69
CA THR A 6 -13.94 19.08 -15.50
C THR A 6 -13.23 19.61 -14.27
N LYS A 7 -13.89 20.50 -13.52
CA LYS A 7 -13.41 21.03 -12.25
C LYS A 7 -13.02 19.86 -11.34
N ARG A 8 -11.78 19.85 -10.86
CA ARG A 8 -11.27 18.83 -9.92
C ARG A 8 -12.00 18.97 -8.57
N MET A 9 -12.42 17.83 -8.02
CA MET A 9 -13.18 17.74 -6.77
C MET A 9 -12.33 18.20 -5.58
N SER A 10 -12.87 19.08 -4.75
CA SER A 10 -12.23 19.51 -3.49
C SER A 10 -12.43 18.49 -2.36
N VAL A 11 -11.65 18.64 -1.29
CA VAL A 11 -11.80 17.82 -0.06
C VAL A 11 -13.22 17.96 0.50
N ASP A 12 -13.73 19.19 0.63
CA ASP A 12 -15.06 19.43 1.20
C ASP A 12 -16.20 18.90 0.30
N GLU A 13 -16.03 18.97 -1.02
CA GLU A 13 -17.00 18.37 -1.97
C GLU A 13 -17.05 16.84 -1.80
N ALA A 14 -15.91 16.18 -1.61
CA ALA A 14 -15.85 14.74 -1.37
C ALA A 14 -16.44 14.35 -0.01
N ILE A 15 -16.14 15.09 1.06
CA ILE A 15 -16.74 14.87 2.39
C ILE A 15 -18.27 14.96 2.29
N LYS A 16 -18.78 16.02 1.65
CA LYS A 16 -20.22 16.20 1.45
C LYS A 16 -20.85 15.04 0.68
N LEU A 17 -20.19 14.53 -0.36
CA LEU A 17 -20.67 13.37 -1.12
C LEU A 17 -20.71 12.10 -0.26
N ILE A 18 -19.69 11.87 0.56
CA ILE A 18 -19.66 10.75 1.50
C ILE A 18 -20.85 10.88 2.47
N GLU A 19 -21.07 12.04 3.07
CA GLU A 19 -22.08 12.20 4.12
C GLU A 19 -23.52 12.19 3.60
N THR A 20 -23.77 12.75 2.41
CA THR A 20 -25.14 13.11 1.98
C THR A 20 -25.65 12.37 0.76
N ALA A 21 -24.76 11.84 -0.10
CA ALA A 21 -25.21 11.26 -1.37
C ALA A 21 -25.85 9.87 -1.18
N ASP A 22 -26.88 9.56 -1.98
CA ASP A 22 -27.40 8.21 -2.08
C ASP A 22 -26.36 7.25 -2.71
N LEU A 23 -26.28 6.02 -2.20
CA LEU A 23 -25.27 5.06 -2.62
C LEU A 23 -25.41 4.66 -4.10
N LYS A 24 -26.65 4.52 -4.62
CA LYS A 24 -26.86 4.17 -6.03
C LYS A 24 -26.42 5.31 -6.94
N THR A 25 -26.67 6.54 -6.51
CA THR A 25 -26.19 7.75 -7.20
C THR A 25 -24.66 7.78 -7.26
N LEU A 26 -23.98 7.55 -6.13
CA LEU A 26 -22.51 7.45 -6.09
C LEU A 26 -21.97 6.34 -7.00
N GLY A 27 -22.60 5.17 -6.97
CA GLY A 27 -22.23 4.04 -7.83
C GLY A 27 -22.31 4.38 -9.32
N LYS A 28 -23.39 5.09 -9.74
CA LYS A 28 -23.53 5.55 -11.13
C LYS A 28 -22.44 6.55 -11.51
N MET A 29 -22.19 7.55 -10.68
CA MET A 29 -21.14 8.55 -10.92
C MET A 29 -19.76 7.89 -11.03
N ALA A 30 -19.42 6.99 -10.12
CA ALA A 30 -18.14 6.28 -10.13
C ALA A 30 -18.00 5.35 -11.34
N LEU A 31 -19.08 4.67 -11.74
CA LEU A 31 -19.10 3.86 -12.97
C LEU A 31 -18.89 4.71 -14.22
N ASP A 32 -19.55 5.86 -14.32
CA ASP A 32 -19.38 6.78 -15.44
C ASP A 32 -17.94 7.31 -15.49
N ARG A 33 -17.35 7.64 -14.33
CA ARG A 33 -15.93 8.01 -14.23
C ARG A 33 -15.00 6.87 -14.64
N LYS A 34 -15.27 5.63 -14.20
CA LYS A 34 -14.51 4.44 -14.63
C LYS A 34 -14.56 4.29 -16.16
N LYS A 35 -15.73 4.45 -16.77
CA LYS A 35 -15.89 4.36 -18.25
C LYS A 35 -15.13 5.47 -18.98
N GLN A 36 -15.08 6.68 -18.43
CA GLN A 36 -14.28 7.77 -18.99
C GLN A 36 -12.78 7.45 -18.95
N MET A 37 -12.28 6.89 -17.85
CA MET A 37 -10.86 6.57 -17.68
C MET A 37 -10.45 5.29 -18.42
N HIS A 38 -11.37 4.34 -18.58
CA HIS A 38 -11.16 3.05 -19.23
C HIS A 38 -12.23 2.80 -20.32
N PRO A 39 -12.22 3.55 -21.43
CA PRO A 39 -13.28 3.51 -22.44
C PRO A 39 -13.41 2.17 -23.17
N LYS A 40 -12.36 1.35 -23.16
CA LYS A 40 -12.38 -0.01 -23.72
C LYS A 40 -13.18 -1.01 -22.87
N GLY A 41 -13.55 -0.65 -21.63
CA GLY A 41 -14.30 -1.53 -20.74
C GLY A 41 -13.52 -2.76 -20.25
N ILE A 42 -12.20 -2.78 -20.40
CA ILE A 42 -11.34 -3.90 -20.00
C ILE A 42 -11.10 -3.83 -18.49
N THR A 43 -11.34 -4.93 -17.79
CA THR A 43 -10.92 -5.11 -16.39
C THR A 43 -9.73 -6.06 -16.37
N THR A 44 -8.59 -5.58 -15.88
CA THR A 44 -7.34 -6.35 -15.82
C THR A 44 -7.20 -7.04 -14.47
N PHE A 45 -6.37 -8.08 -14.42
CA PHE A 45 -5.98 -8.76 -13.19
C PHE A 45 -4.50 -9.15 -13.26
N VAL A 46 -3.92 -9.44 -12.11
CA VAL A 46 -2.58 -10.03 -11.98
C VAL A 46 -2.74 -11.28 -11.11
N VAL A 47 -2.17 -12.39 -11.56
CA VAL A 47 -2.04 -13.59 -10.72
C VAL A 47 -0.77 -13.39 -9.89
N ASP A 48 -0.99 -13.03 -8.63
CA ASP A 48 0.04 -12.62 -7.68
C ASP A 48 0.09 -13.57 -6.48
N ARG A 49 1.25 -13.69 -5.85
CA ARG A 49 1.40 -14.33 -4.55
C ARG A 49 2.02 -13.39 -3.53
N ASN A 50 1.33 -13.24 -2.40
CA ASN A 50 1.91 -12.65 -1.20
C ASN A 50 2.95 -13.61 -0.60
N ILE A 51 4.19 -13.15 -0.47
CA ILE A 51 5.24 -13.86 0.25
C ILE A 51 5.66 -12.98 1.42
N ASN A 52 5.33 -13.44 2.63
CA ASN A 52 5.82 -12.84 3.84
C ASN A 52 7.13 -13.51 4.27
N TYR A 53 8.26 -12.86 3.99
CA TYR A 53 9.59 -13.42 4.24
C TYR A 53 9.95 -13.47 5.72
N THR A 54 9.29 -12.68 6.56
CA THR A 54 9.39 -12.75 8.02
C THR A 54 8.13 -12.18 8.64
N ASN A 55 7.74 -12.69 9.81
CA ASN A 55 6.75 -12.05 10.68
C ASN A 55 7.38 -11.24 11.82
N ILE A 56 8.71 -11.19 11.93
CA ILE A 56 9.41 -10.46 12.98
C ILE A 56 9.32 -8.96 12.71
N CYS A 57 8.71 -8.21 13.62
CA CYS A 57 8.54 -6.76 13.48
C CYS A 57 8.81 -6.04 14.81
N TRP A 58 9.38 -4.85 14.75
CA TRP A 58 9.56 -3.98 15.92
C TRP A 58 8.55 -2.82 16.03
N VAL A 59 7.73 -2.61 14.99
CA VAL A 59 6.85 -1.43 14.85
C VAL A 59 5.62 -1.49 15.78
N ASP A 60 5.18 -2.69 16.16
CA ASP A 60 4.06 -2.90 17.09
C ASP A 60 2.77 -2.16 16.68
N CYS A 61 2.41 -2.24 15.40
CA CYS A 61 1.15 -1.72 14.91
C CYS A 61 -0.02 -2.40 15.63
N LYS A 62 -0.83 -1.64 16.37
CA LYS A 62 -1.93 -2.20 17.19
C LYS A 62 -3.00 -2.89 16.35
N PHE A 63 -3.16 -2.49 15.09
CA PHE A 63 -4.10 -3.09 14.14
C PHE A 63 -3.58 -4.38 13.48
N CYS A 64 -2.30 -4.72 13.66
CA CYS A 64 -1.67 -5.83 12.96
C CYS A 64 -1.69 -7.08 13.83
N ALA A 65 -2.33 -8.15 13.34
CA ALA A 65 -2.32 -9.47 13.99
C ALA A 65 -1.21 -10.39 13.45
N PHE A 66 -0.44 -9.94 12.45
CA PHE A 66 0.57 -10.75 11.77
C PHE A 66 1.94 -10.77 12.48
N TYR A 67 2.31 -9.65 13.09
CA TYR A 67 3.67 -9.50 13.59
C TYR A 67 3.92 -10.32 14.88
N THR A 68 5.16 -10.73 15.04
CA THR A 68 5.69 -11.26 16.30
C THR A 68 7.05 -10.64 16.60
N HIS A 69 7.62 -10.98 17.75
CA HIS A 69 8.95 -10.55 18.16
C HIS A 69 9.96 -11.69 18.02
N GLU A 70 11.22 -11.36 17.71
CA GLU A 70 12.29 -12.33 17.37
C GLU A 70 12.46 -13.52 18.34
N LYS A 71 12.17 -13.33 19.63
CA LYS A 71 12.33 -14.38 20.67
C LYS A 71 11.08 -15.25 20.88
N LYS A 72 10.05 -15.10 20.06
CA LYS A 72 8.82 -15.89 20.15
C LYS A 72 8.94 -17.16 19.31
N GLU A 73 8.25 -18.22 19.73
CA GLU A 73 8.31 -19.53 19.07
C GLU A 73 7.76 -19.51 17.64
N ASP A 74 6.85 -18.59 17.34
CA ASP A 74 6.26 -18.40 16.02
C ASP A 74 7.06 -17.45 15.12
N ALA A 75 8.19 -16.92 15.60
CA ALA A 75 9.05 -16.03 14.82
C ALA A 75 9.80 -16.79 13.72
N TYR A 76 9.76 -16.27 12.50
CA TYR A 76 10.46 -16.89 11.38
C TYR A 76 11.12 -15.86 10.45
N ILE A 77 12.14 -16.31 9.74
CA ILE A 77 12.64 -15.74 8.49
C ILE A 77 12.69 -16.91 7.50
N LEU A 78 12.00 -16.78 6.37
CA LEU A 78 11.98 -17.83 5.37
C LEU A 78 13.37 -18.01 4.74
N SER A 79 13.76 -19.25 4.49
CA SER A 79 14.94 -19.55 3.68
C SER A 79 14.69 -19.23 2.20
N PHE A 80 15.76 -19.13 1.42
CA PHE A 80 15.62 -18.92 -0.04
C PHE A 80 14.90 -20.11 -0.69
N GLU A 81 15.10 -21.33 -0.22
CA GLU A 81 14.39 -22.52 -0.69
C GLU A 81 12.88 -22.47 -0.40
N GLU A 82 12.48 -21.99 0.79
CA GLU A 82 11.07 -21.81 1.13
C GLU A 82 10.41 -20.72 0.28
N ILE A 83 11.16 -19.67 -0.07
CA ILE A 83 10.72 -18.62 -0.97
C ILE A 83 10.59 -19.15 -2.40
N ASP A 84 11.59 -19.91 -2.86
CA ASP A 84 11.62 -20.55 -4.18
C ASP A 84 10.41 -21.46 -4.37
N GLN A 85 10.11 -22.31 -3.39
CA GLN A 85 8.94 -23.19 -3.45
C GLN A 85 7.63 -22.39 -3.63
N LYS A 86 7.49 -21.25 -2.93
CA LYS A 86 6.29 -20.40 -3.07
C LYS A 86 6.20 -19.77 -4.46
N ILE A 87 7.34 -19.41 -5.07
CA ILE A 87 7.41 -18.88 -6.42
C ILE A 87 7.14 -19.96 -7.47
N ASP A 88 7.66 -21.17 -7.28
CA ASP A 88 7.40 -22.31 -8.17
C ASP A 88 5.91 -22.65 -8.20
N GLU A 89 5.26 -22.68 -7.04
CA GLU A 89 3.80 -22.85 -6.91
C GLU A 89 3.02 -21.72 -7.60
N LEU A 90 3.49 -20.47 -7.54
CA LEU A 90 2.90 -19.34 -8.27
C LEU A 90 3.03 -19.53 -9.79
N LEU A 91 4.21 -19.92 -10.27
CA LEU A 91 4.48 -20.14 -11.68
C LEU A 91 3.66 -21.32 -12.24
N ALA A 92 3.46 -22.36 -11.44
CA ALA A 92 2.65 -23.52 -11.82
C ALA A 92 1.19 -23.17 -12.15
N ILE A 93 0.66 -22.06 -11.61
CA ILE A 93 -0.69 -21.55 -11.90
C ILE A 93 -0.69 -20.37 -12.89
N GLY A 94 0.43 -20.11 -13.56
CA GLY A 94 0.56 -19.01 -14.53
C GLY A 94 0.71 -17.63 -13.88
N GLY A 95 1.17 -17.57 -12.64
CA GLY A 95 1.44 -16.33 -11.93
C GLY A 95 2.64 -15.56 -12.47
N THR A 96 2.60 -14.24 -12.30
CA THR A 96 3.60 -13.32 -12.91
C THR A 96 4.20 -12.31 -11.94
N GLN A 97 3.68 -12.22 -10.71
CA GLN A 97 4.10 -11.23 -9.74
C GLN A 97 4.12 -11.83 -8.33
N ILE A 98 5.08 -11.38 -7.53
CA ILE A 98 5.06 -11.57 -6.09
C ILE A 98 4.86 -10.23 -5.40
N LEU A 99 3.96 -10.18 -4.42
CA LEU A 99 3.91 -9.13 -3.41
C LEU A 99 4.78 -9.56 -2.23
N PHE A 100 5.95 -8.96 -2.12
CA PHE A 100 7.00 -9.39 -1.20
C PHE A 100 7.08 -8.43 -0.01
N GLN A 101 6.58 -8.82 1.16
CA GLN A 101 6.44 -7.91 2.32
C GLN A 101 6.63 -8.65 3.64
N GLY A 102 7.38 -8.09 4.58
CA GLY A 102 7.61 -8.73 5.87
C GLY A 102 7.25 -7.86 7.06
N GLY A 103 7.50 -8.40 8.24
CA GLY A 103 7.75 -7.57 9.40
C GLY A 103 9.03 -6.74 9.20
N VAL A 104 9.06 -5.57 9.84
CA VAL A 104 10.25 -4.71 9.83
C VAL A 104 11.27 -5.33 10.79
N HIS A 105 12.20 -6.13 10.25
CA HIS A 105 13.13 -6.90 11.06
C HIS A 105 14.23 -6.01 11.66
N PRO A 106 14.48 -6.03 12.99
CA PRO A 106 15.36 -5.06 13.67
C PRO A 106 16.87 -5.20 13.37
N LYS A 107 17.26 -6.31 12.73
CA LYS A 107 18.67 -6.65 12.45
C LYS A 107 19.04 -6.77 10.97
N LEU A 108 18.07 -6.76 10.06
CA LEU A 108 18.37 -6.94 8.64
C LEU A 108 18.79 -5.59 8.05
N GLU A 109 19.96 -5.59 7.40
CA GLU A 109 20.54 -4.46 6.70
C GLU A 109 20.40 -4.66 5.19
N ILE A 110 20.66 -3.61 4.41
CA ILE A 110 20.44 -3.55 2.96
C ILE A 110 21.04 -4.73 2.20
N GLU A 111 22.22 -5.23 2.59
CA GLU A 111 22.89 -6.36 1.95
C GLU A 111 22.02 -7.62 1.94
N TRP A 112 21.30 -7.91 3.03
CA TRP A 112 20.40 -9.07 3.10
C TRP A 112 19.25 -8.97 2.10
N TYR A 113 18.70 -7.75 1.92
CA TYR A 113 17.64 -7.50 0.96
C TYR A 113 18.14 -7.53 -0.48
N GLU A 114 19.37 -7.08 -0.73
CA GLU A 114 20.02 -7.20 -2.03
C GLU A 114 20.22 -8.67 -2.42
N ASP A 115 20.79 -9.48 -1.53
CA ASP A 115 21.01 -10.92 -1.75
C ASP A 115 19.68 -11.62 -2.10
N LEU A 116 18.62 -11.28 -1.36
CA LEU A 116 17.28 -11.82 -1.59
C LEU A 116 16.70 -11.41 -2.95
N VAL A 117 16.73 -10.12 -3.27
CA VAL A 117 16.18 -9.61 -4.54
C VAL A 117 16.99 -10.14 -5.72
N GLU A 118 18.31 -10.21 -5.60
CA GLU A 118 19.22 -10.75 -6.61
C GLU A 118 19.01 -12.25 -6.82
N HIS A 119 18.84 -13.03 -5.75
CA HIS A 119 18.52 -14.45 -5.84
C HIS A 119 17.24 -14.68 -6.64
N ILE A 120 16.16 -13.97 -6.28
CA ILE A 120 14.87 -14.09 -6.96
C ILE A 120 14.97 -13.63 -8.42
N SER A 121 15.60 -12.49 -8.70
CA SER A 121 15.65 -11.94 -10.06
C SER A 121 16.48 -12.80 -11.02
N ASN A 122 17.56 -13.42 -10.51
CA ASN A 122 18.39 -14.33 -11.29
C ASN A 122 17.70 -15.68 -11.55
N LYS A 123 17.04 -16.25 -10.54
CA LYS A 123 16.39 -17.56 -10.66
C LYS A 123 15.05 -17.50 -11.39
N TYR A 124 14.30 -16.41 -11.20
CA TYR A 124 12.95 -16.22 -11.72
C TYR A 124 12.80 -14.91 -12.51
N PRO A 125 13.56 -14.70 -13.61
CA PRO A 125 13.57 -13.45 -14.36
C PRO A 125 12.21 -13.07 -14.97
N GLN A 126 11.28 -14.02 -15.08
CA GLN A 126 9.91 -13.81 -15.55
C GLN A 126 8.95 -13.27 -14.46
N VAL A 127 9.35 -13.29 -13.18
CA VAL A 127 8.52 -12.85 -12.06
C VAL A 127 8.79 -11.38 -11.75
N THR A 128 7.73 -10.58 -11.68
CA THR A 128 7.83 -9.18 -11.24
C THR A 128 7.92 -9.13 -9.71
N ILE A 129 8.99 -8.52 -9.19
CA ILE A 129 9.17 -8.30 -7.76
C ILE A 129 8.49 -6.99 -7.36
N HIS A 130 7.31 -7.06 -6.76
CA HIS A 130 6.60 -5.94 -6.15
C HIS A 130 6.81 -6.00 -4.63
N GLY A 131 7.82 -5.31 -4.10
CA GLY A 131 8.33 -5.63 -2.77
C GLY A 131 8.64 -4.42 -1.89
N PHE A 132 8.59 -4.67 -0.58
CA PHE A 132 8.94 -3.77 0.53
C PHE A 132 8.04 -2.55 0.68
N SER A 133 7.32 -2.49 1.78
CA SER A 133 6.53 -1.32 2.18
C SER A 133 7.40 -0.09 2.41
N SER A 134 6.76 1.07 2.46
CA SER A 134 7.45 2.34 2.74
C SER A 134 8.23 2.30 4.07
N ILE A 135 7.68 1.62 5.08
CA ILE A 135 8.30 1.53 6.41
C ILE A 135 9.49 0.55 6.40
N GLU A 136 9.43 -0.51 5.61
CA GLU A 136 10.59 -1.39 5.40
C GLU A 136 11.73 -0.60 4.73
N ILE A 137 11.46 0.09 3.63
CA ILE A 137 12.47 0.91 2.93
C ILE A 137 13.09 1.98 3.83
N ASP A 138 12.25 2.71 4.58
CA ASP A 138 12.71 3.71 5.53
C ASP A 138 13.56 3.10 6.66
N TYR A 139 13.13 1.97 7.22
CA TYR A 139 13.88 1.30 8.26
C TYR A 139 15.22 0.74 7.76
N ILE A 140 15.26 0.17 6.56
CA ILE A 140 16.50 -0.30 5.92
C ILE A 140 17.49 0.85 5.77
N ALA A 141 17.01 2.02 5.33
CA ALA A 141 17.81 3.23 5.17
C ALA A 141 18.44 3.64 6.52
N ASN A 142 17.61 3.75 7.56
CA ASN A 142 18.05 4.10 8.92
C ASN A 142 19.04 3.06 9.50
N ARG A 143 18.71 1.78 9.36
CA ARG A 143 19.51 0.67 9.90
C ARG A 143 20.87 0.56 9.22
N SER A 144 20.90 0.71 7.90
CA SER A 144 22.11 0.61 7.09
C SER A 144 22.86 1.96 6.97
N LYS A 145 22.35 3.03 7.61
CA LYS A 145 22.92 4.39 7.60
C LYS A 145 23.12 4.97 6.20
N ILE A 146 22.17 4.72 5.30
CA ILE A 146 22.16 5.22 3.93
C ILE A 146 20.85 5.96 3.65
N SER A 147 20.78 6.67 2.52
CA SER A 147 19.55 7.39 2.15
C SER A 147 18.47 6.44 1.60
N ILE A 148 17.20 6.83 1.71
CA ILE A 148 16.08 6.12 1.04
C ILE A 148 16.34 5.95 -0.46
N ARG A 149 16.86 6.99 -1.11
CA ARG A 149 17.20 6.96 -2.53
C ARG A 149 18.24 5.88 -2.84
N GLU A 150 19.23 5.72 -1.96
CA GLU A 150 20.27 4.71 -2.09
C GLU A 150 19.72 3.30 -1.90
N VAL A 151 18.90 3.06 -0.88
CA VAL A 151 18.18 1.77 -0.68
C VAL A 151 17.43 1.39 -1.95
N LEU A 152 16.58 2.29 -2.45
CA LEU A 152 15.76 2.05 -3.64
C LEU A 152 16.62 1.82 -4.89
N SER A 153 17.71 2.57 -5.06
CA SER A 153 18.63 2.40 -6.19
C SER A 153 19.34 1.06 -6.15
N ARG A 154 19.80 0.63 -4.97
CA ARG A 154 20.46 -0.66 -4.73
C ARG A 154 19.52 -1.82 -5.01
N LEU A 155 18.32 -1.81 -4.42
CA LEU A 155 17.32 -2.85 -4.66
C LEU A 155 16.86 -2.91 -6.13
N LYS A 156 16.69 -1.75 -6.78
CA LYS A 156 16.37 -1.69 -8.21
C LYS A 156 17.48 -2.33 -9.05
N ALA A 157 18.75 -2.08 -8.74
CA ALA A 157 19.88 -2.68 -9.44
C ALA A 157 19.90 -4.21 -9.29
N LYS A 158 19.34 -4.76 -8.20
CA LYS A 158 19.21 -6.21 -7.97
C LYS A 158 17.96 -6.85 -8.59
N GLY A 159 17.02 -6.05 -9.12
CA GLY A 159 15.83 -6.55 -9.81
C GLY A 159 14.49 -6.15 -9.20
N LEU A 160 14.47 -5.32 -8.16
CA LEU A 160 13.21 -4.78 -7.62
C LEU A 160 12.47 -3.99 -8.71
N SER A 161 11.25 -4.41 -9.02
CA SER A 161 10.48 -3.85 -10.15
C SER A 161 9.57 -2.69 -9.73
N SER A 162 8.96 -2.79 -8.55
CA SER A 162 8.05 -1.77 -7.99
C SER A 162 7.89 -1.94 -6.48
N ILE A 163 7.34 -0.94 -5.81
CA ILE A 163 7.07 -1.00 -4.36
C ILE A 163 5.56 -0.90 -4.05
N PRO A 164 5.02 -1.65 -3.08
CA PRO A 164 3.63 -1.54 -2.66
C PRO A 164 3.36 -0.23 -1.91
N GLY A 165 2.11 0.24 -1.94
CA GLY A 165 1.65 1.39 -1.14
C GLY A 165 1.46 1.10 0.34
N ALA A 166 1.69 -0.15 0.76
CA ALA A 166 1.61 -0.56 2.14
C ALA A 166 2.52 0.31 3.02
N GLY A 167 2.13 0.48 4.27
CA GLY A 167 2.77 1.44 5.16
C GLY A 167 1.94 2.70 5.39
N ALA A 168 0.99 3.00 4.50
CA ALA A 168 0.21 4.24 4.58
C ALA A 168 -0.83 4.24 5.69
N GLU A 169 -1.62 3.15 5.80
CA GLU A 169 -2.87 3.11 6.57
C GLU A 169 -3.75 4.33 6.31
N ILE A 170 -3.79 5.27 7.26
CA ILE A 170 -4.28 6.63 7.07
C ILE A 170 -3.08 7.58 7.16
N LEU A 171 -2.93 8.43 6.16
CA LEU A 171 -1.92 9.49 6.10
C LEU A 171 -2.35 10.67 7.00
N SER A 172 -2.56 10.40 8.28
CA SER A 172 -2.82 11.36 9.36
C SER A 172 -1.96 10.98 10.57
N ASP A 173 -1.09 11.88 11.00
CA ASP A 173 -0.16 11.60 12.09
C ASP A 173 -0.91 11.36 13.40
N ARG A 174 -2.03 12.05 13.64
CA ARG A 174 -2.95 11.77 14.76
C ARG A 174 -3.44 10.32 14.76
N VAL A 175 -3.84 9.80 13.60
CA VAL A 175 -4.30 8.40 13.49
C VAL A 175 -3.14 7.44 13.72
N ARG A 176 -1.98 7.72 13.11
CA ARG A 176 -0.77 6.90 13.24
C ARG A 176 -0.28 6.83 14.68
N ASP A 177 -0.29 7.94 15.43
CA ASP A 177 0.07 7.98 16.85
C ASP A 177 -0.81 7.06 17.70
N ILE A 178 -2.07 6.88 17.31
CA ILE A 178 -3.00 6.00 18.03
C ILE A 178 -2.80 4.54 17.64
N ILE A 179 -2.68 4.23 16.34
CA ILE A 179 -2.77 2.85 15.83
C ILE A 179 -1.41 2.20 15.53
N ALA A 180 -0.36 2.98 15.30
CA ALA A 180 1.00 2.53 14.96
C ALA A 180 2.08 3.57 15.32
N PRO A 181 2.25 3.90 16.62
CA PRO A 181 3.07 5.04 17.07
C PRO A 181 4.56 4.94 16.77
N LYS A 182 5.10 3.74 16.50
CA LYS A 182 6.52 3.56 16.14
C LYS A 182 6.78 3.60 14.64
N LYS A 183 5.72 3.65 13.82
CA LYS A 183 5.84 3.73 12.37
C LYS A 183 6.26 5.14 12.01
N HIS A 184 7.02 5.29 10.92
CA HIS A 184 7.34 6.61 10.38
C HIS A 184 6.08 7.44 10.10
N ASP A 185 6.19 8.76 9.96
CA ASP A 185 5.06 9.65 9.75
C ASP A 185 4.54 9.64 8.29
N LYS A 186 3.52 10.47 8.03
CA LYS A 186 2.97 10.68 6.69
C LYS A 186 4.02 11.19 5.69
N ASP A 187 4.84 12.16 6.08
CA ASP A 187 5.75 12.83 5.15
C ASP A 187 6.88 11.89 4.73
N GLN A 188 7.33 11.04 5.64
CA GLN A 188 8.28 9.96 5.34
C GLN A 188 7.67 8.92 4.39
N TRP A 189 6.38 8.57 4.54
CA TRP A 189 5.69 7.71 3.59
C TRP A 189 5.69 8.33 2.18
N LEU A 190 5.33 9.62 2.09
CA LEU A 190 5.31 10.36 0.82
C LEU A 190 6.71 10.46 0.21
N GLU A 191 7.74 10.67 1.02
CA GLU A 191 9.12 10.80 0.56
C GLU A 191 9.66 9.49 -0.02
N VAL A 192 9.35 8.34 0.59
CA VAL A 192 9.75 7.03 0.03
C VAL A 192 9.19 6.84 -1.37
N HIS A 193 7.88 7.06 -1.55
CA HIS A 193 7.25 6.95 -2.87
C HIS A 193 7.76 8.01 -3.84
N ARG A 194 7.99 9.24 -3.39
CA ARG A 194 8.59 10.32 -4.19
C ARG A 194 9.96 9.93 -4.73
N GLN A 195 10.84 9.37 -3.90
CA GLN A 195 12.17 8.93 -4.33
C GLN A 195 12.10 7.72 -5.27
N ALA A 196 11.21 6.77 -5.01
CA ALA A 196 10.97 5.64 -5.90
C ALA A 196 10.57 6.13 -7.30
N HIS A 197 9.61 7.05 -7.38
CA HIS A 197 9.13 7.59 -8.64
C HIS A 197 10.22 8.39 -9.39
N LYS A 198 11.04 9.18 -8.68
CA LYS A 198 12.21 9.88 -9.26
C LYS A 198 13.26 8.92 -9.83
N LEU A 199 13.32 7.68 -9.32
CA LEU A 199 14.19 6.62 -9.85
C LEU A 199 13.49 5.79 -10.94
N GLY A 200 12.27 6.15 -11.36
CA GLY A 200 11.47 5.40 -12.33
C GLY A 200 10.88 4.09 -11.79
N ILE A 201 10.97 3.85 -10.47
CA ILE A 201 10.30 2.74 -9.80
C ILE A 201 8.84 3.15 -9.65
N LYS A 202 7.91 2.35 -10.20
CA LYS A 202 6.48 2.59 -10.01
C LYS A 202 6.02 2.04 -8.67
N SER A 203 4.91 2.56 -8.14
CA SER A 203 4.32 2.02 -6.92
C SER A 203 2.80 1.95 -6.98
N THR A 204 2.20 1.40 -5.93
CA THR A 204 0.79 1.58 -5.61
C THR A 204 0.64 2.52 -4.42
N ALA A 205 -0.58 2.99 -4.16
CA ALA A 205 -0.95 3.68 -2.93
C ALA A 205 -2.06 2.88 -2.27
N THR A 206 -2.03 2.77 -0.94
CA THR A 206 -3.02 1.98 -0.21
C THR A 206 -3.67 2.76 0.91
N MET A 207 -4.90 2.42 1.27
CA MET A 207 -5.56 2.98 2.45
C MET A 207 -6.33 1.91 3.22
N MET A 208 -5.90 1.64 4.45
CA MET A 208 -6.65 0.85 5.41
C MET A 208 -7.47 1.81 6.29
N TYR A 209 -8.77 1.57 6.38
CA TYR A 209 -9.70 2.44 7.09
C TYR A 209 -10.69 1.60 7.92
N GLY A 210 -11.53 2.24 8.73
CA GLY A 210 -12.38 1.62 9.73
C GLY A 210 -11.72 1.56 11.11
N THR A 211 -10.77 2.47 11.40
CA THR A 211 -10.12 2.57 12.71
C THR A 211 -10.63 3.80 13.49
N VAL A 212 -9.77 4.76 13.79
CA VAL A 212 -10.05 5.97 14.58
C VAL A 212 -10.07 7.25 13.73
N GLU A 213 -9.89 7.12 12.43
CA GLU A 213 -9.88 8.23 11.48
C GLU A 213 -11.27 8.86 11.29
N THR A 214 -11.26 10.15 10.98
CA THR A 214 -12.44 10.90 10.56
C THR A 214 -12.62 10.80 9.04
N ILE A 215 -13.82 11.12 8.55
CA ILE A 215 -14.07 11.22 7.10
C ILE A 215 -13.13 12.23 6.45
N ARG A 216 -12.81 13.33 7.14
CA ARG A 216 -11.84 14.32 6.64
C ARG A 216 -10.46 13.71 6.43
N GLU A 217 -9.94 12.96 7.40
CA GLU A 217 -8.63 12.31 7.28
C GLU A 217 -8.59 11.24 6.18
N ILE A 218 -9.70 10.56 5.92
CA ILE A 218 -9.84 9.66 4.76
C ILE A 218 -9.69 10.44 3.45
N VAL A 219 -10.36 11.58 3.31
CA VAL A 219 -10.30 12.37 2.09
C VAL A 219 -8.95 13.09 1.95
N GLU A 220 -8.36 13.55 3.04
CA GLU A 220 -7.02 14.13 3.06
C GLU A 220 -5.95 13.09 2.69
N HIS A 221 -6.09 11.83 3.12
CA HIS A 221 -5.26 10.73 2.62
C HIS A 221 -5.27 10.70 1.09
N TRP A 222 -6.45 10.71 0.47
CA TRP A 222 -6.56 10.73 -0.99
C TRP A 222 -5.94 11.98 -1.60
N ASP A 223 -6.04 13.14 -0.94
CA ASP A 223 -5.46 14.39 -1.43
C ASP A 223 -3.93 14.35 -1.41
N TYR A 224 -3.31 13.74 -0.39
CA TYR A 224 -1.86 13.51 -0.36
C TYR A 224 -1.41 12.59 -1.50
N VAL A 225 -2.12 11.49 -1.71
CA VAL A 225 -1.85 10.57 -2.84
C VAL A 225 -2.01 11.30 -4.17
N ARG A 226 -3.09 12.08 -4.36
CA ARG A 226 -3.37 12.86 -5.57
C ARG A 226 -2.31 13.91 -5.85
N LYS A 227 -1.87 14.66 -4.83
CA LYS A 227 -0.81 15.67 -4.95
C LYS A 227 0.53 15.03 -5.33
N LEU A 228 0.93 13.96 -4.64
CA LEU A 228 2.16 13.25 -4.99
C LEU A 228 2.08 12.65 -6.40
N GLN A 229 0.90 12.20 -6.82
CA GLN A 229 0.67 11.74 -8.19
C GLN A 229 0.78 12.87 -9.22
N ASP A 230 0.28 14.07 -8.94
CA ASP A 230 0.48 15.24 -9.81
C ASP A 230 1.97 15.59 -9.95
N GLU A 231 2.74 15.44 -8.87
CA GLU A 231 4.17 15.74 -8.86
C GLU A 231 5.02 14.71 -9.61
N THR A 232 4.63 13.43 -9.61
CA THR A 232 5.55 12.33 -9.99
C THR A 232 4.98 11.32 -10.97
N GLY A 233 3.65 11.19 -11.10
CA GLY A 233 3.00 10.22 -12.00
C GLY A 233 3.40 8.75 -11.79
N GLY A 234 3.83 8.39 -10.58
CA GLY A 234 4.43 7.08 -10.29
C GLY A 234 3.45 6.02 -9.77
N PHE A 235 2.29 6.42 -9.24
CA PHE A 235 1.28 5.48 -8.78
C PHE A 235 0.53 4.83 -9.95
N ARG A 236 0.48 3.49 -9.94
CA ARG A 236 -0.26 2.69 -10.93
C ARG A 236 -1.70 2.44 -10.51
N ALA A 237 -1.93 2.26 -9.21
CA ALA A 237 -3.24 1.96 -8.65
C ALA A 237 -3.37 2.53 -7.24
N PHE A 238 -4.60 2.85 -6.86
CA PHE A 238 -5.01 3.05 -5.48
C PHE A 238 -5.80 1.83 -5.00
N ILE A 239 -5.51 1.34 -3.81
CA ILE A 239 -6.14 0.15 -3.23
C ILE A 239 -6.67 0.52 -1.85
N MET A 240 -7.88 0.08 -1.51
CA MET A 240 -8.43 0.33 -0.18
C MET A 240 -9.14 -0.89 0.40
N TRP A 241 -8.98 -1.08 1.70
CA TRP A 241 -9.62 -2.17 2.43
C TRP A 241 -10.02 -1.73 3.83
N SER A 242 -11.06 -2.39 4.35
CA SER A 242 -11.48 -2.19 5.72
C SER A 242 -10.57 -2.93 6.69
N TYR A 243 -10.36 -2.31 7.84
CA TYR A 243 -9.69 -2.87 9.00
C TYR A 243 -10.33 -4.21 9.42
N GLN A 244 -9.49 -5.24 9.56
CA GLN A 244 -9.88 -6.54 10.07
C GLN A 244 -9.52 -6.62 11.55
N SER A 245 -10.54 -6.57 12.42
CA SER A 245 -10.36 -6.36 13.86
C SER A 245 -9.90 -7.58 14.65
N ASP A 246 -10.00 -8.77 14.08
CA ASP A 246 -9.87 -10.01 14.83
C ASP A 246 -8.41 -10.22 15.27
N TYR A 247 -8.22 -10.62 16.54
CA TYR A 247 -6.90 -10.86 17.17
C TYR A 247 -5.95 -9.65 17.27
N THR A 248 -6.45 -8.43 17.11
CA THR A 248 -5.63 -7.21 17.17
C THR A 248 -5.55 -6.62 18.58
N GLN A 249 -4.49 -5.85 18.87
CA GLN A 249 -4.41 -5.03 20.09
C GLN A 249 -5.40 -3.86 20.05
N LEU A 250 -5.58 -3.24 18.89
CA LEU A 250 -6.46 -2.09 18.73
C LEU A 250 -7.92 -2.43 19.08
N LYS A 251 -8.43 -3.60 18.69
CA LYS A 251 -9.78 -4.05 19.08
C LYS A 251 -9.90 -4.33 20.59
N ARG A 252 -8.82 -4.78 21.24
CA ARG A 252 -8.79 -4.98 22.70
C ARG A 252 -8.82 -3.65 23.45
N GLU A 253 -8.10 -2.63 22.96
CA GLU A 253 -8.08 -1.28 23.55
C GLU A 253 -9.36 -0.49 23.26
N LEU A 254 -9.95 -0.67 22.07
CA LEU A 254 -11.16 0.01 21.62
C LEU A 254 -12.25 -1.01 21.26
N PRO A 255 -12.89 -1.66 22.26
CA PRO A 255 -13.87 -2.72 22.03
C PRO A 255 -15.12 -2.24 21.28
N THR A 256 -15.40 -0.93 21.31
CA THR A 256 -16.52 -0.29 20.61
C THR A 256 -16.29 -0.12 19.10
N LEU A 257 -15.07 -0.31 18.59
CA LEU A 257 -14.82 -0.29 17.14
C LEU A 257 -15.62 -1.38 16.45
N THR A 258 -16.43 -1.01 15.47
CA THR A 258 -17.27 -1.95 14.71
C THR A 258 -16.67 -2.21 13.33
N LYS A 259 -16.94 -3.39 12.77
CA LYS A 259 -16.52 -3.71 11.40
C LYS A 259 -17.22 -2.76 10.44
N THR A 260 -16.48 -2.22 9.49
CA THR A 260 -17.01 -1.38 8.41
C THR A 260 -18.13 -2.10 7.66
N THR A 261 -19.22 -1.39 7.40
CA THR A 261 -20.34 -1.95 6.62
C THR A 261 -20.04 -2.00 5.12
N PRO A 262 -20.65 -2.92 4.36
CA PRO A 262 -20.53 -2.92 2.89
C PRO A 262 -20.95 -1.60 2.24
N ASN A 263 -21.95 -0.91 2.80
CA ASN A 263 -22.38 0.41 2.30
C ASN A 263 -21.26 1.44 2.42
N GLN A 264 -20.61 1.50 3.59
CA GLN A 264 -19.49 2.41 3.83
C GLN A 264 -18.30 2.10 2.92
N TYR A 265 -17.99 0.82 2.69
CA TYR A 265 -16.96 0.39 1.73
C TYR A 265 -17.26 0.90 0.32
N LEU A 266 -18.46 0.58 -0.22
CA LEU A 266 -18.84 0.97 -1.57
C LEU A 266 -18.90 2.50 -1.75
N ARG A 267 -19.29 3.23 -0.70
CA ARG A 267 -19.35 4.69 -0.67
C ARG A 267 -17.94 5.30 -0.77
N TYR A 268 -17.01 4.86 0.05
CA TYR A 268 -15.63 5.33 -0.04
C TYR A 268 -14.98 4.94 -1.37
N LEU A 269 -15.21 3.72 -1.86
CA LEU A 269 -14.71 3.27 -3.15
C LEU A 269 -15.21 4.17 -4.30
N ALA A 270 -16.51 4.48 -4.30
CA ALA A 270 -17.12 5.34 -5.31
C ALA A 270 -16.53 6.75 -5.27
N VAL A 271 -16.41 7.36 -4.09
CA VAL A 271 -15.87 8.72 -3.95
C VAL A 271 -14.37 8.75 -4.23
N ALA A 272 -13.60 7.73 -3.82
CA ALA A 272 -12.18 7.62 -4.18
C ALA A 272 -11.99 7.61 -5.71
N ARG A 273 -12.84 6.89 -6.46
CA ARG A 273 -12.78 6.90 -7.94
C ARG A 273 -13.05 8.28 -8.53
N LEU A 274 -13.97 9.04 -7.94
CA LEU A 274 -14.29 10.39 -8.38
C LEU A 274 -13.21 11.41 -8.00
N PHE A 275 -12.61 11.25 -6.81
CA PHE A 275 -11.65 12.19 -6.24
C PHE A 275 -10.24 12.02 -6.81
N LEU A 276 -9.76 10.77 -6.93
CA LEU A 276 -8.45 10.43 -7.48
C LEU A 276 -8.50 10.47 -9.01
N ASP A 277 -8.62 11.68 -9.56
CA ASP A 277 -8.77 11.88 -11.00
C ASP A 277 -7.51 11.55 -11.82
N ASN A 278 -6.35 11.47 -11.17
CA ASN A 278 -5.03 11.28 -11.77
C ASN A 278 -4.34 9.94 -11.41
N VAL A 279 -4.96 9.11 -10.55
CA VAL A 279 -4.51 7.74 -10.30
C VAL A 279 -5.25 6.81 -11.28
N PRO A 280 -4.56 6.11 -12.19
CA PRO A 280 -5.21 5.44 -13.30
C PRO A 280 -6.21 4.37 -12.85
N ASN A 281 -5.78 3.48 -11.96
CA ASN A 281 -6.55 2.30 -11.57
C ASN A 281 -7.00 2.37 -10.11
N ILE A 282 -8.15 1.77 -9.83
CA ILE A 282 -8.53 1.36 -8.48
C ILE A 282 -8.61 -0.16 -8.45
N GLN A 283 -7.97 -0.76 -7.45
CA GLN A 283 -7.87 -2.20 -7.23
C GLN A 283 -8.54 -2.59 -5.92
#